data_AF-A0A396HCU1-F1
#
_entry.id   AF-A0A396HCU1-F1
#
_cell.length_a   1.000
_cell.length_b   1.000
_cell.length_c   1.000
_cell.angle_alpha   90.00
_cell.angle_beta   90.00
_cell.angle_gamma   90.00
#
_symmetry.space_group_name_H-M   'P 1'
#
loop_
_entity.id
_entity.type
_entity.pdbx_description
1 polymer ?
#
loop_
_entity_poly.entity_id
_entity_poly.type
_entity_poly.pdbx_seq_one_letter_code
_entity_poly.pdbx_strand_id
1 'polypeptide(L)'
;MYVQTSMEYNLKRIMGAIRVLSSDIIKAPTSADQEIDLTPWDLQFLLIAPTKIGLFYDHSLVVNQIERLRHSLSSVLAFFQPLAGRLKMTENEDNNVSCSITCNNAGVLFVHAAIEDTRDVDIVGPTYLPLIVHSFFPFNGARNYEGISKPLLAVQVTELVGGVFIGFRFNHVVTGGKSMWHFISSWAEISRGCCNQISKLPSLERCFQMIFSVPYDFLPQWSLKIITLMG
;
A
#
# COMPACT_ATOMS: atom_id res chain seq x y z
N MET A 1 12.43 2.18 -32.38
CA MET A 1 13.55 1.52 -31.67
C MET A 1 14.31 2.47 -30.73
N TYR A 2 14.57 3.73 -31.09
CA TYR A 2 15.27 4.72 -30.24
C TYR A 2 14.52 5.22 -28.99
N VAL A 3 13.18 5.25 -29.00
CA VAL A 3 12.37 5.79 -27.90
C VAL A 3 12.38 4.89 -26.66
N GLN A 4 12.38 3.56 -26.87
CA GLN A 4 12.31 2.57 -25.79
C GLN A 4 13.62 2.50 -25.00
N THR A 5 14.76 2.62 -25.66
CA THR A 5 16.09 2.70 -25.04
C THR A 5 16.29 3.99 -24.25
N SER A 6 15.74 5.12 -24.71
CA SER A 6 15.75 6.39 -23.96
C SER A 6 14.88 6.33 -22.71
N MET A 7 13.72 5.67 -22.77
CA MET A 7 12.83 5.51 -21.64
C MET A 7 13.43 4.59 -20.57
N GLU A 8 14.03 3.46 -20.95
CA GLU A 8 14.73 2.56 -20.03
C GLU A 8 15.98 3.20 -19.41
N TYR A 9 16.74 3.99 -20.18
CA TYR A 9 17.89 4.73 -19.66
C TYR A 9 17.47 5.80 -18.65
N ASN A 10 16.41 6.56 -18.94
CA ASN A 10 15.86 7.53 -18.00
C ASN A 10 15.29 6.84 -16.76
N LEU A 11 14.58 5.71 -16.89
CA LEU A 11 14.10 4.92 -15.77
C LEU A 11 15.26 4.41 -14.90
N LYS A 12 16.36 3.89 -15.49
CA LYS A 12 17.56 3.49 -14.73
C LYS A 12 18.23 4.67 -14.02
N ARG A 13 18.30 5.84 -14.67
CA ARG A 13 18.88 7.06 -14.07
C ARG A 13 18.01 7.61 -12.94
N ILE A 14 16.69 7.57 -13.10
CA ILE A 14 15.69 7.99 -12.12
C ILE A 14 15.65 7.03 -10.92
N MET A 15 15.65 5.71 -11.18
CA MET A 15 15.77 4.70 -10.13
C MET A 15 17.12 4.78 -9.40
N GLY A 16 18.18 5.21 -10.09
CA GLY A 16 19.49 5.51 -9.50
C GLY A 16 19.49 6.75 -8.59
N ALA A 17 18.45 7.59 -8.62
CA ALA A 17 18.31 8.76 -7.76
C ALA A 17 17.60 8.44 -6.42
N ILE A 18 16.91 7.29 -6.31
CA ILE A 18 16.29 6.86 -5.06
C ILE A 18 17.29 6.09 -4.22
N ARG A 19 17.60 6.63 -3.04
CA ARG A 19 18.40 5.92 -2.04
C ARG A 19 17.47 5.27 -1.01
N VAL A 20 17.43 3.94 -0.99
CA VAL A 20 16.76 3.19 0.08
C VAL A 20 17.58 3.28 1.36
N LEU A 21 16.99 3.83 2.42
CA LEU A 21 17.62 4.03 3.72
C LEU A 21 17.38 2.82 4.64
N SER A 22 16.19 2.23 4.59
CA SER A 22 15.88 0.97 5.30
C SER A 22 14.70 0.24 4.66
N SER A 23 14.59 -1.05 4.95
CA SER A 23 13.54 -1.93 4.44
C SER A 23 13.24 -3.01 5.48
N ASP A 24 12.01 -3.01 5.99
CA ASP A 24 11.59 -3.85 7.11
C ASP A 24 10.30 -4.60 6.77
N ILE A 25 10.12 -5.78 7.37
CA ILE A 25 8.83 -6.48 7.37
C ILE A 25 8.13 -6.19 8.69
N ILE A 26 7.04 -5.41 8.62
CA ILE A 26 6.27 -5.02 9.80
C ILE A 26 5.14 -6.01 10.02
N LYS A 27 5.06 -6.56 11.23
CA LYS A 27 4.04 -7.53 11.64
C LYS A 27 3.06 -6.88 12.61
N ALA A 28 1.87 -7.45 12.71
CA ALA A 28 0.93 -7.14 13.79
C ALA A 28 1.50 -7.63 15.14
N PRO A 29 1.24 -6.91 16.25
CA PRO A 29 1.68 -7.32 17.59
C PRO A 29 1.00 -8.62 18.04
N THR A 30 -0.24 -8.83 17.60
CA THR A 30 -1.01 -10.05 17.80
C THR A 30 -1.70 -10.43 16.49
N SER A 31 -1.76 -11.73 16.21
CA SER A 31 -2.45 -12.28 15.06
C SER A 31 -3.22 -13.53 15.46
N ALA A 32 -4.42 -13.69 14.90
CA ALA A 32 -5.12 -14.96 14.92
C ALA A 32 -4.87 -15.63 13.58
N ASP A 33 -4.44 -16.90 13.61
CA ASP A 33 -4.33 -17.70 12.40
C ASP A 33 -5.74 -17.99 11.90
N GLN A 34 -6.15 -17.21 10.89
CA GLN A 34 -7.43 -17.35 10.22
C GLN A 34 -7.21 -17.51 8.72
N GLU A 35 -8.05 -18.31 8.10
CA GLU A 35 -8.16 -18.39 6.64
C GLU A 35 -9.43 -17.67 6.19
N ILE A 36 -9.31 -16.85 5.14
CA ILE A 36 -10.42 -16.10 4.56
C ILE A 36 -10.55 -16.50 3.10
N ASP A 37 -11.63 -17.19 2.77
CA ASP A 37 -11.89 -17.59 1.39
C ASP A 37 -12.18 -16.37 0.51
N LEU A 38 -11.63 -16.39 -0.70
CA LEU A 38 -11.89 -15.36 -1.69
C LEU A 38 -13.24 -15.58 -2.35
N THR A 39 -13.98 -14.51 -2.60
CA THR A 39 -15.20 -14.58 -3.41
C THR A 39 -14.85 -14.64 -4.90
N PRO A 40 -15.75 -15.12 -5.78
CA PRO A 40 -15.52 -15.08 -7.23
C PRO A 40 -15.19 -13.69 -7.77
N TRP A 41 -15.71 -12.62 -7.14
CA TRP A 41 -15.40 -11.24 -7.50
C TRP A 41 -13.94 -10.87 -7.20
N ASP A 42 -13.35 -11.43 -6.14
CA ASP A 42 -11.97 -11.16 -5.78
C ASP A 42 -11.00 -11.85 -6.75
N LEU A 43 -11.38 -13.03 -7.26
CA LEU A 43 -10.56 -13.82 -8.19
C LEU A 43 -10.30 -13.11 -9.52
N GLN A 44 -11.22 -12.27 -9.99
CA GLN A 44 -11.04 -11.51 -11.23
C GLN A 44 -9.81 -10.58 -11.19
N PHE A 45 -9.36 -10.20 -9.99
CA PHE A 45 -8.22 -9.31 -9.80
C PHE A 45 -6.87 -10.04 -9.76
N LEU A 46 -6.83 -11.38 -9.75
CA LEU A 46 -5.58 -12.15 -9.59
C LEU A 46 -4.54 -11.86 -10.67
N LEU A 47 -4.98 -11.67 -11.92
CA LEU A 47 -4.12 -11.41 -13.07
C LEU A 47 -3.81 -9.92 -13.27
N ILE A 48 -4.47 -9.05 -12.52
CA ILE A 48 -4.33 -7.59 -12.64
C ILE A 48 -3.13 -7.13 -11.81
N ALA A 49 -2.57 -5.98 -12.19
CA ALA A 49 -1.56 -5.30 -11.40
C ALA A 49 -2.14 -4.89 -10.02
N PRO A 50 -1.33 -4.95 -8.96
CA PRO A 50 -1.66 -4.39 -7.66
C PRO A 50 -1.90 -2.89 -7.75
N THR A 51 -2.88 -2.41 -6.98
CA THR A 51 -3.26 -1.00 -6.95
C THR A 51 -2.21 -0.18 -6.22
N LYS A 52 -2.03 1.08 -6.67
CA LYS A 52 -1.10 2.04 -6.10
C LYS A 52 -1.85 3.31 -5.66
N ILE A 53 -1.59 3.77 -4.44
CA ILE A 53 -2.09 5.04 -3.90
C ILE A 53 -0.89 5.82 -3.33
N GLY A 54 -0.69 7.05 -3.78
CA GLY A 54 0.33 7.96 -3.30
C GLY A 54 -0.29 9.10 -2.51
N LEU A 55 0.28 9.40 -1.35
CA LEU A 55 -0.06 10.57 -0.54
C LEU A 55 1.15 11.49 -0.47
N PHE A 56 0.97 12.74 -0.86
CA PHE A 56 2.00 13.75 -0.78
C PHE A 56 1.74 14.70 0.39
N TYR A 57 2.79 15.00 1.15
CA TYR A 57 2.78 15.91 2.30
C TYR A 57 3.85 16.99 2.13
N ASP A 58 3.45 18.25 2.27
CA ASP A 58 4.28 19.46 2.09
C ASP A 58 5.09 19.84 3.35
N HIS A 59 5.55 18.84 4.10
CA HIS A 59 6.43 19.05 5.24
C HIS A 59 7.52 17.98 5.27
N SER A 60 8.72 18.38 5.69
CA SER A 60 9.81 17.45 5.94
C SER A 60 9.54 16.59 7.17
N LEU A 61 10.15 15.40 7.20
CA LEU A 61 10.04 14.54 8.36
C LEU A 61 10.71 15.18 9.58
N VAL A 62 10.06 15.07 10.74
CA VAL A 62 10.70 15.40 12.03
C VAL A 62 11.32 14.15 12.66
N VAL A 63 12.23 14.36 13.60
CA VAL A 63 12.94 13.30 14.33
C VAL A 63 11.95 12.26 14.87
N ASN A 64 12.27 10.98 14.71
CA ASN A 64 11.48 9.81 15.12
C ASN A 64 10.15 9.59 14.37
N GLN A 65 9.79 10.37 13.35
CA GLN A 65 8.54 10.13 12.62
C GLN A 65 8.53 8.78 11.89
N ILE A 66 9.63 8.36 11.26
CA ILE A 66 9.68 7.04 10.62
C ILE A 66 9.44 5.93 11.63
N GLU A 67 10.02 6.01 12.83
CA GLU A 67 9.83 5.00 13.86
C GLU A 67 8.40 5.00 14.40
N ARG A 68 7.79 6.18 14.55
CA ARG A 68 6.36 6.30 14.86
C ARG A 68 5.49 5.68 13.77
N LEU A 69 5.83 5.86 12.50
CA LEU A 69 5.12 5.25 11.38
C LEU A 69 5.24 3.73 11.42
N ARG A 70 6.42 3.18 11.69
CA ARG A 70 6.61 1.72 11.87
C ARG A 70 5.78 1.17 13.01
N HIS A 71 5.87 1.77 14.19
CA HIS A 71 5.16 1.32 15.39
C HIS A 71 3.64 1.40 15.22
N SER A 72 3.13 2.52 14.69
CA SER A 72 1.71 2.68 14.40
C SER A 72 1.23 1.74 13.29
N LEU A 73 2.07 1.42 12.31
CA LEU A 73 1.76 0.44 11.28
C LEU A 73 1.62 -0.96 11.88
N SER A 74 2.55 -1.36 12.75
CA SER A 74 2.42 -2.61 13.50
C SER A 74 1.10 -2.66 14.28
N SER A 75 0.79 -1.57 14.99
CA SER A 75 -0.42 -1.47 15.81
C SER A 75 -1.72 -1.56 14.99
N VAL A 76 -1.82 -0.85 13.86
CA VAL A 76 -3.03 -0.89 13.02
C VAL A 76 -3.25 -2.26 12.37
N LEU A 77 -2.18 -3.00 12.07
CA LEU A 77 -2.29 -4.34 11.48
C LEU A 77 -2.98 -5.37 12.39
N ALA A 78 -3.06 -5.12 13.70
CA ALA A 78 -3.88 -5.93 14.61
C ALA A 78 -5.37 -5.95 14.20
N PHE A 79 -5.85 -4.85 13.60
CA PHE A 79 -7.23 -4.73 13.11
C PHE A 79 -7.39 -5.18 11.65
N PHE A 80 -6.33 -5.06 10.85
CA PHE A 80 -6.33 -5.37 9.41
C PHE A 80 -5.44 -6.58 9.08
N GLN A 81 -5.62 -7.66 9.83
CA GLN A 81 -4.82 -8.89 9.73
C GLN A 81 -4.64 -9.44 8.30
N PRO A 82 -5.66 -9.40 7.41
CA PRO A 82 -5.49 -9.91 6.04
C PRO A 82 -4.38 -9.20 5.25
N LEU A 83 -4.06 -7.94 5.56
CA LEU A 83 -3.00 -7.19 4.86
C LEU A 83 -1.60 -7.72 5.19
N ALA A 84 -1.43 -8.31 6.38
CA ALA A 84 -0.18 -8.93 6.82
C ALA A 84 -0.11 -10.43 6.48
N GLY A 85 -1.14 -10.99 5.83
CA GLY A 85 -1.21 -12.40 5.42
C GLY A 85 -0.52 -12.70 4.10
N ARG A 86 -0.81 -13.88 3.53
CA ARG A 86 -0.42 -14.29 2.18
C ARG A 86 -1.59 -14.94 1.44
N LEU A 87 -1.57 -14.90 0.12
CA LEU A 87 -2.50 -15.71 -0.68
C LEU A 87 -2.13 -17.18 -0.55
N LYS A 88 -3.14 -18.04 -0.54
CA LYS A 88 -3.02 -19.48 -0.61
C LYS A 88 -3.88 -19.97 -1.76
N MET A 89 -3.31 -20.84 -2.58
CA MET A 89 -4.02 -21.53 -3.65
C MET A 89 -3.93 -23.02 -3.34
N THR A 90 -5.08 -23.69 -3.29
CA THR A 90 -5.18 -25.12 -2.99
C THR A 90 -5.86 -25.82 -4.16
N GLU A 91 -5.19 -26.83 -4.70
CA GLU A 91 -5.81 -27.74 -5.67
C GLU A 91 -6.72 -28.71 -4.93
N ASN A 92 -7.97 -28.80 -5.37
CA ASN A 92 -8.98 -29.69 -4.79
C ASN A 92 -9.09 -30.96 -5.63
N GLU A 93 -9.68 -32.02 -5.05
CA GLU A 93 -9.80 -33.35 -5.67
C GLU A 93 -10.61 -33.36 -6.98
N ASP A 94 -11.45 -32.35 -7.19
CA ASP A 94 -12.29 -32.15 -8.38
C ASP A 94 -11.59 -31.38 -9.52
N ASN A 95 -10.27 -31.22 -9.44
CA ASN A 95 -9.45 -30.39 -10.33
C ASN A 95 -9.79 -28.88 -10.30
N ASN A 96 -10.50 -28.40 -9.29
CA ASN A 96 -10.69 -26.96 -9.09
C ASN A 96 -9.63 -26.37 -8.16
N VAL A 97 -9.33 -25.08 -8.31
CA VAL A 97 -8.42 -24.35 -7.42
C VAL A 97 -9.23 -23.44 -6.51
N SER A 98 -9.12 -23.65 -5.19
CA SER A 98 -9.63 -22.72 -4.19
C SER A 98 -8.55 -21.71 -3.84
N CYS A 99 -8.94 -20.45 -3.69
CA CYS A 99 -8.02 -19.38 -3.32
C CYS A 99 -8.51 -18.71 -2.04
N SER A 100 -7.62 -18.51 -1.09
CA SER A 100 -7.89 -17.92 0.21
C SER A 100 -6.75 -16.97 0.62
N ILE A 101 -6.96 -16.21 1.68
CA ILE A 101 -5.93 -15.44 2.37
C ILE A 101 -5.66 -16.13 3.69
N THR A 102 -4.41 -16.53 3.91
CA THR A 102 -3.95 -16.99 5.22
C THR A 102 -3.43 -15.79 6.01
N CYS A 103 -4.11 -15.46 7.11
CA CYS A 103 -3.74 -14.40 8.05
C CYS A 103 -2.57 -14.83 8.98
N ASN A 104 -1.48 -15.33 8.39
CA ASN A 104 -0.32 -15.88 9.10
C ASN A 104 0.68 -14.84 9.65
N ASN A 105 0.30 -13.56 9.63
CA ASN A 105 1.15 -12.44 10.07
C ASN A 105 2.58 -12.47 9.49
N ALA A 106 2.72 -12.91 8.23
CA ALA A 106 3.98 -12.85 7.50
C ALA A 106 4.45 -11.41 7.25
N GLY A 107 3.59 -10.42 7.52
CA GLY A 107 3.90 -9.00 7.61
C GLY A 107 3.79 -8.27 6.27
N VAL A 108 3.90 -6.95 6.38
CA VAL A 108 3.85 -5.99 5.26
C VAL A 108 5.24 -5.42 5.02
N LEU A 109 5.56 -5.08 3.78
CA LEU A 109 6.83 -4.41 3.49
C LEU A 109 6.72 -2.93 3.85
N PHE A 110 7.68 -2.42 4.62
CA PHE A 110 7.87 -1.00 4.88
C PHE A 110 9.25 -0.57 4.37
N VAL A 111 9.28 0.36 3.43
CA VAL A 111 10.51 0.92 2.86
C VAL A 111 10.62 2.38 3.25
N HIS A 112 11.79 2.79 3.70
CA HIS A 112 12.14 4.19 3.88
C HIS A 112 13.23 4.54 2.89
N ALA A 113 12.98 5.57 2.10
CA ALA A 113 13.87 6.02 1.03
C ALA A 113 13.98 7.55 1.02
N ALA A 114 14.97 8.08 0.32
CA ALA A 114 15.18 9.51 0.14
C ALA A 114 15.63 9.85 -1.29
N ILE A 115 15.27 11.05 -1.73
CA ILE A 115 15.69 11.65 -2.99
C ILE A 115 16.12 13.08 -2.73
N GLU A 116 17.35 13.39 -3.10
CA GLU A 116 17.97 14.69 -2.81
C GLU A 116 17.66 15.76 -3.86
N ASP A 117 17.26 15.35 -5.07
CA ASP A 117 17.13 16.25 -6.25
C ASP A 117 15.68 16.45 -6.73
N THR A 118 14.67 15.96 -6.01
CA THR A 118 13.25 16.07 -6.43
C THR A 118 12.47 16.91 -5.42
N ARG A 119 11.81 17.97 -5.91
CA ARG A 119 10.94 18.85 -5.13
C ARG A 119 9.47 18.50 -5.35
N ASP A 120 8.64 18.98 -4.44
CA ASP A 120 7.18 18.79 -4.45
C ASP A 120 6.52 19.25 -5.77
N VAL A 121 7.01 20.38 -6.31
CA VAL A 121 6.52 20.95 -7.58
C VAL A 121 6.77 20.00 -8.75
N ASP A 122 7.82 19.19 -8.71
CA ASP A 122 8.18 18.29 -9.79
C ASP A 122 7.28 17.05 -9.84
N ILE A 123 6.61 16.71 -8.74
CA ILE A 123 5.71 15.55 -8.61
C ILE A 123 4.26 15.94 -8.89
N VAL A 124 3.86 17.10 -8.38
CA VAL A 124 2.45 17.51 -8.30
C VAL A 124 2.09 18.61 -9.30
N GLY A 125 3.08 19.38 -9.78
CA GLY A 125 2.89 20.45 -10.76
C GLY A 125 2.60 19.99 -12.20
N PRO A 126 3.18 18.86 -12.68
CA PRO A 126 2.96 18.44 -14.06
C PRO A 126 1.53 17.96 -14.35
N THR A 127 1.04 18.21 -15.56
CA THR A 127 -0.27 17.73 -16.05
C THR A 127 -0.35 16.20 -16.14
N TYR A 128 0.81 15.55 -16.34
CA TYR A 128 0.94 14.09 -16.41
C TYR A 128 1.81 13.61 -15.27
N LEU A 129 1.48 12.45 -14.70
CA LEU A 129 2.23 11.93 -13.58
C LEU A 129 3.68 11.61 -14.01
N PRO A 130 4.69 12.19 -13.35
CA PRO A 130 6.08 11.95 -13.69
C PRO A 130 6.46 10.49 -13.53
N LEU A 131 7.28 9.96 -14.45
CA LEU A 131 7.73 8.56 -14.41
C LEU A 131 8.46 8.20 -13.10
N ILE A 132 9.11 9.18 -12.45
CA ILE A 132 9.76 9.00 -11.15
C ILE A 132 8.78 8.54 -10.06
N VAL A 133 7.50 8.89 -10.15
CA VAL A 133 6.49 8.48 -9.17
C VAL A 133 6.31 6.96 -9.16
N HIS A 134 6.54 6.26 -10.28
CA HIS A 134 6.50 4.79 -10.29
C HIS A 134 7.55 4.15 -9.39
N SER A 135 8.67 4.84 -9.16
CA SER A 135 9.75 4.38 -8.29
C SER A 135 9.49 4.66 -6.80
N PHE A 136 8.39 5.34 -6.47
CA PHE A 136 7.93 5.54 -5.09
C PHE A 136 7.07 4.38 -4.57
N PHE A 137 6.92 3.32 -5.36
CA PHE A 137 6.14 2.15 -5.03
C PHE A 137 7.02 0.88 -5.12
N PRO A 138 7.08 0.06 -4.06
CA PRO A 138 7.76 -1.22 -4.11
C PRO A 138 7.09 -2.21 -5.09
N PHE A 139 7.85 -3.22 -5.51
CA PHE A 139 7.37 -4.34 -6.33
C PHE A 139 6.76 -3.93 -7.69
N ASN A 140 7.41 -3.01 -8.40
CA ASN A 140 6.95 -2.64 -9.73
C ASN A 140 6.95 -3.85 -10.68
N GLY A 141 5.87 -4.02 -11.46
CA GLY A 141 5.68 -5.16 -12.36
C GLY A 141 5.17 -6.45 -11.70
N ALA A 142 5.01 -6.51 -10.38
CA ALA A 142 4.41 -7.66 -9.72
C ALA A 142 2.90 -7.75 -10.03
N ARG A 143 2.35 -8.97 -10.04
CA ARG A 143 0.91 -9.27 -10.17
C ARG A 143 0.29 -9.67 -8.83
N ASN A 144 -1.04 -9.63 -8.75
CA ASN A 144 -1.75 -9.96 -7.52
C ASN A 144 -1.58 -11.44 -7.10
N TYR A 145 -1.54 -12.40 -8.02
CA TYR A 145 -1.29 -13.81 -7.66
C TYR A 145 0.07 -14.05 -7.00
N GLU A 146 1.07 -13.18 -7.21
CA GLU A 146 2.38 -13.29 -6.55
C GLU A 146 2.31 -13.01 -5.05
N GLY A 147 1.14 -12.60 -4.54
CA GLY A 147 0.83 -12.50 -3.11
C GLY A 147 0.94 -13.82 -2.33
N ILE A 148 1.16 -14.95 -3.02
CA ILE A 148 1.50 -16.24 -2.39
C ILE A 148 2.82 -16.14 -1.62
N SER A 149 3.82 -15.48 -2.20
CA SER A 149 5.14 -15.31 -1.59
C SER A 149 5.44 -13.85 -1.23
N LYS A 150 4.91 -12.89 -1.98
CA LYS A 150 5.13 -11.46 -1.76
C LYS A 150 4.14 -10.87 -0.76
N PRO A 151 4.52 -9.81 -0.02
CA PRO A 151 3.59 -9.06 0.83
C PRO A 151 2.35 -8.57 0.07
N LEU A 152 1.20 -8.67 0.73
CA LEU A 152 -0.08 -8.20 0.19
C LEU A 152 -0.21 -6.68 0.27
N LEU A 153 0.46 -6.05 1.24
CA LEU A 153 0.66 -4.62 1.35
C LEU A 153 2.16 -4.29 1.39
N ALA A 154 2.52 -3.23 0.67
CA ALA A 154 3.80 -2.57 0.78
C ALA A 154 3.59 -1.06 0.93
N VAL A 155 4.34 -0.45 1.83
CA VAL A 155 4.35 0.99 2.09
C VAL A 155 5.77 1.50 1.88
N GLN A 156 5.93 2.59 1.13
CA GLN A 156 7.19 3.27 0.98
C GLN A 156 7.05 4.74 1.39
N VAL A 157 7.84 5.16 2.37
CA VAL A 157 7.99 6.56 2.75
C VAL A 157 9.24 7.10 2.05
N THR A 158 9.04 8.05 1.14
CA THR A 158 10.11 8.67 0.37
C THR A 158 10.25 10.12 0.79
N GLU A 159 11.41 10.47 1.34
CA GLU A 159 11.80 11.85 1.63
C GLU A 159 12.14 12.59 0.35
N LEU A 160 11.62 13.80 0.22
CA LEU A 160 11.80 14.70 -0.91
C LEU A 160 12.30 16.05 -0.40
N VAL A 161 12.74 16.92 -1.30
CA VAL A 161 13.15 18.28 -0.95
C VAL A 161 11.90 19.11 -0.62
N GLY A 162 11.66 19.29 0.69
CA GLY A 162 10.54 20.08 1.21
C GLY A 162 9.30 19.28 1.58
N GLY A 163 9.28 17.98 1.30
CA GLY A 163 8.08 17.16 1.49
C GLY A 163 8.36 15.67 1.65
N VAL A 164 7.28 14.92 1.78
CA VAL A 164 7.28 13.46 1.95
C VAL A 164 6.21 12.84 1.08
N PHE A 165 6.58 11.77 0.40
CA PHE A 165 5.64 10.95 -0.34
C PHE A 165 5.46 9.59 0.35
N ILE A 166 4.23 9.20 0.62
CA ILE A 166 3.88 7.88 1.14
C ILE A 166 3.16 7.10 0.03
N GLY A 167 3.86 6.11 -0.53
CA GLY A 167 3.35 5.21 -1.54
C GLY A 167 2.83 3.92 -0.94
N PHE A 168 1.58 3.58 -1.23
CA PHE A 168 0.94 2.32 -0.89
C PHE A 168 0.81 1.48 -2.15
N ARG A 169 1.29 0.24 -2.11
CA ARG A 169 1.01 -0.80 -3.10
C ARG A 169 0.27 -1.92 -2.40
N PHE A 170 -0.90 -2.29 -2.88
CA PHE A 170 -1.69 -3.35 -2.25
C PHE A 170 -2.32 -4.30 -3.26
N ASN A 171 -2.49 -5.54 -2.82
CA ASN A 171 -3.14 -6.58 -3.58
C ASN A 171 -4.64 -6.35 -3.64
N HIS A 172 -5.18 -6.10 -4.84
CA HIS A 172 -6.60 -5.74 -5.02
C HIS A 172 -7.56 -6.89 -4.64
N VAL A 173 -7.06 -8.14 -4.60
CA VAL A 173 -7.80 -9.33 -4.16
C VAL A 173 -8.14 -9.30 -2.66
N VAL A 174 -7.36 -8.55 -1.88
CA VAL A 174 -7.51 -8.46 -0.43
C VAL A 174 -8.44 -7.33 -0.03
N THR A 175 -8.35 -6.21 -0.75
CA THR A 175 -8.96 -4.95 -0.37
C THR A 175 -9.19 -4.08 -1.60
N GLY A 176 -10.35 -3.42 -1.66
CA GLY A 176 -10.66 -2.41 -2.67
C GLY A 176 -10.33 -0.99 -2.18
N GLY A 177 -10.63 0.02 -3.01
CA GLY A 177 -10.32 1.42 -2.69
C GLY A 177 -10.91 1.91 -1.35
N LYS A 178 -12.18 1.59 -1.06
CA LYS A 178 -12.84 2.02 0.19
C LYS A 178 -12.21 1.41 1.43
N SER A 179 -11.96 0.10 1.41
CA SER A 179 -11.34 -0.62 2.53
C SER A 179 -9.88 -0.21 2.72
N MET A 180 -9.16 0.10 1.64
CA MET A 180 -7.82 0.69 1.73
C MET A 180 -7.85 2.09 2.33
N TRP A 181 -8.80 2.95 1.94
CA TRP A 181 -8.93 4.27 2.55
C TRP A 181 -9.26 4.19 4.05
N HIS A 182 -10.09 3.21 4.44
CA HIS A 182 -10.36 2.91 5.83
C HIS A 182 -9.08 2.54 6.59
N PHE A 183 -8.26 1.65 6.04
CA PHE A 183 -6.94 1.31 6.60
C PHE A 183 -6.03 2.54 6.75
N ILE A 184 -5.90 3.37 5.71
CA ILE A 184 -5.07 4.58 5.73
C ILE A 184 -5.55 5.55 6.81
N SER A 185 -6.86 5.74 6.93
CA SER A 185 -7.47 6.62 7.93
C SER A 185 -7.23 6.10 9.35
N SER A 186 -7.46 4.80 9.58
CA SER A 186 -7.18 4.14 10.86
C SER A 186 -5.70 4.18 11.24
N TRP A 187 -4.80 4.01 10.26
CA TRP A 187 -3.36 4.11 10.51
C TRP A 187 -2.97 5.53 10.92
N ALA A 188 -3.53 6.53 10.24
CA ALA A 188 -3.30 7.93 10.58
C ALA A 188 -3.84 8.30 11.97
N GLU A 189 -5.01 7.76 12.37
CA GLU A 189 -5.56 7.91 13.73
C GLU A 189 -4.59 7.39 14.80
N ILE A 190 -4.09 6.16 14.62
CA ILE A 190 -3.14 5.54 15.56
C ILE A 190 -1.80 6.32 15.57
N SER A 191 -1.28 6.73 14.40
CA SER A 191 -0.01 7.47 14.29
C SER A 191 -0.03 8.82 15.01
N ARG A 192 -1.19 9.50 15.02
CA ARG A 192 -1.39 10.75 15.77
C ARG A 192 -1.41 10.57 17.28
N GLY A 193 -1.48 9.33 17.78
CA GLY A 193 -1.57 9.04 19.20
C GLY A 193 -2.94 9.36 19.81
N CYS A 194 -3.98 9.48 18.97
CA CYS A 194 -5.33 9.80 19.45
C CYS A 194 -5.93 8.68 20.31
N CYS A 195 -5.54 7.42 20.08
CA CYS A 195 -5.91 6.24 20.87
C CYS A 195 -5.20 4.97 20.36
N ASN A 196 -5.09 3.93 21.19
CA ASN A 196 -4.70 2.56 20.76
C ASN A 196 -5.85 1.79 20.09
N GLN A 197 -6.96 2.48 19.78
CA GLN A 197 -8.17 1.93 19.19
C GLN A 197 -8.47 2.73 17.91
N ILE A 198 -9.19 2.10 16.98
CA ILE A 198 -9.62 2.75 15.73
C ILE A 198 -11.08 3.17 15.86
N SER A 199 -11.44 4.30 15.25
CA SER A 199 -12.81 4.85 15.37
C SER A 199 -13.90 3.95 14.79
N LYS A 200 -13.54 3.08 13.84
CA LYS A 200 -14.44 2.10 13.22
C LYS A 200 -13.70 0.79 12.97
N LEU A 201 -14.26 -0.33 13.44
CA LEU A 201 -13.68 -1.65 13.20
C LEU A 201 -13.89 -2.09 11.74
N PRO A 202 -12.89 -2.71 11.08
CA PRO A 202 -13.09 -3.29 9.76
C PRO A 202 -13.98 -4.52 9.85
N SER A 203 -14.89 -4.67 8.89
CA SER A 203 -15.59 -5.94 8.67
C SER A 203 -14.64 -6.89 7.94
N LEU A 204 -14.28 -8.00 8.59
CA LEU A 204 -13.46 -9.05 8.00
C LEU A 204 -14.31 -10.15 7.35
N GLU A 205 -15.61 -10.20 7.67
CA GLU A 205 -16.57 -11.05 6.96
C GLU A 205 -16.73 -10.55 5.52
N ARG A 206 -16.48 -11.44 4.55
CA ARG A 206 -16.73 -11.17 3.14
C ARG A 206 -18.20 -11.44 2.83
N CYS A 207 -18.99 -10.37 2.77
CA CYS A 207 -20.40 -10.42 2.40
C CYS A 207 -20.64 -9.65 1.09
N PHE A 208 -21.42 -10.24 0.17
CA PHE A 208 -21.75 -9.64 -1.13
C PHE A 208 -22.84 -8.56 -0.95
N GLN A 209 -22.48 -7.39 -0.41
CA GLN A 209 -23.40 -6.26 -0.31
C GLN A 209 -23.01 -5.11 -1.25
N MET A 210 -23.73 -5.03 -2.37
CA MET A 210 -23.73 -3.92 -3.32
C MET A 210 -24.43 -2.69 -2.72
N ILE A 211 -23.77 -1.88 -1.90
CA ILE A 211 -24.21 -0.49 -1.69
C ILE A 211 -23.00 0.45 -1.76
N PHE A 212 -22.90 1.14 -2.90
CA PHE A 212 -21.92 2.18 -3.14
C PHE A 212 -22.41 3.52 -2.59
N SER A 213 -22.07 3.82 -1.34
CA SER A 213 -22.05 5.20 -0.84
C SER A 213 -20.62 5.54 -0.45
N VAL A 214 -20.07 6.63 -0.99
CA VAL A 214 -18.80 7.22 -0.56
C VAL A 214 -19.19 8.41 0.32
N PRO A 215 -19.01 8.35 1.66
CA PRO A 215 -19.22 9.52 2.49
C PRO A 215 -18.14 10.56 2.16
N TYR A 216 -18.57 11.79 1.85
CA TYR A 216 -17.69 12.93 1.54
C TYR A 216 -16.90 13.45 2.76
N ASP A 217 -17.17 12.94 3.96
CA ASP A 217 -16.80 13.60 5.22
C ASP A 217 -15.45 13.17 5.83
N PHE A 218 -14.59 12.47 5.09
CA PHE A 218 -13.38 11.81 5.67
C PHE A 218 -12.02 12.35 5.21
N LEU A 219 -11.95 13.58 4.66
CA LEU A 219 -10.68 14.22 4.34
C LEU A 219 -10.25 15.16 5.48
N PRO A 220 -9.08 14.96 6.12
CA PRO A 220 -8.55 15.93 7.08
C PRO A 220 -8.21 17.25 6.37
N GLN A 221 -8.50 18.39 7.01
CA GLN A 221 -8.23 19.77 6.54
C GLN A 221 -6.73 20.13 6.53
N TRP A 222 -5.93 19.40 5.76
CA TRP A 222 -4.59 19.81 5.36
C TRP A 222 -4.51 19.68 3.83
N SER A 223 -3.53 20.33 3.20
CA SER A 223 -3.25 20.33 1.74
C SER A 223 -2.81 18.95 1.21
N LEU A 224 -3.51 17.88 1.57
CA LEU A 224 -3.28 16.52 1.12
C LEU A 224 -3.65 16.40 -0.36
N LYS A 225 -2.70 15.95 -1.17
CA LYS A 225 -2.95 15.61 -2.58
C LYS A 225 -2.84 14.11 -2.76
N ILE A 226 -3.93 13.51 -3.26
CA ILE A 226 -4.07 12.07 -3.46
C ILE A 226 -3.72 11.77 -4.92
N ILE A 227 -2.74 10.89 -5.12
CA ILE A 227 -2.35 10.39 -6.44
C ILE A 227 -2.76 8.92 -6.51
N THR A 228 -3.77 8.60 -7.30
CA THR A 228 -4.18 7.20 -7.54
C THR A 228 -3.64 6.72 -8.87
N LEU A 229 -2.93 5.59 -8.85
CA LEU A 229 -2.43 4.92 -10.05
C LEU A 229 -3.13 3.57 -10.20
N MET A 230 -3.99 3.44 -11.21
CA MET A 230 -4.45 2.15 -11.70
C MET A 230 -3.55 1.70 -12.84
N GLY A 231 -3.01 0.48 -12.72
CA GLY A 231 -2.12 -0.12 -13.71
C GLY A 231 -2.87 -0.89 -14.80
#